data_AF-A0A352M857-F1
#
_entry.id   AF-A0A352M857-F1
#
_cell.length_a   1.000
_cell.length_b   1.000
_cell.length_c   1.000
_cell.angle_alpha   90.00
_cell.angle_beta   90.00
_cell.angle_gamma   90.00
#
_symmetry.space_group_name_H-M   'P 1'
#
loop_
_entity.id
_entity.type
_entity.pdbx_description
1 polymer ?
#
loop_
_entity_poly.entity_id
_entity_poly.type
_entity_poly.pdbx_seq_one_letter_code
_entity_poly.pdbx_strand_id
1 'polypeptide(L)'
;MERIELGNILVIAADQFAAETAPLVDWKAKQGFGVKFAKMSEVGTTADNVYAFIKNEYEKTGIAYIILVGDTEFIPTLLGVKERAASDPCFTKLAGNDHVPDAIISRLSVKTPAEVKNQVARIVHYEQFPDTGDAAKWYRKATGIASAEGSPTDYERANWLRDALMKYNFDVVDQIYDPGASKAKVSAAVNEGRSLINYIGHGSKTSWGTTYFNNTDALALKNGRKLPVIWSVACVNGQFNGGSDCFCEAWMKAGTPEAPAGAAAIFGSSTNAEWVPPCDMQSEINNVQMAGEKQSSVGALALTGILKGMQIWGTAPTSSGVMLFEQYNIFGDCTMMIRSDVPKAVEHKAVRSGDKVAVTVTAGGKAVKLARVAVTVGEGKEAKAAVTDENGKAELAFEALKDEKATAGSITITGLNLVPVVDSTIAL
;
A
#
# COMPACT_ATOMS: atom_id res chain seq x y z
N MET A 1 12.77 10.20 -9.61
CA MET A 1 11.67 9.30 -9.99
C MET A 1 10.40 10.11 -9.89
N GLU A 2 9.75 10.39 -11.03
CA GLU A 2 8.37 10.90 -11.02
C GLU A 2 7.45 9.87 -10.37
N ARG A 3 6.26 10.28 -9.91
CA ARG A 3 5.34 9.42 -9.15
C ARG A 3 4.94 8.20 -9.98
N ILE A 4 5.09 7.00 -9.42
CA ILE A 4 4.94 5.70 -10.12
C ILE A 4 3.45 5.35 -10.41
N GLU A 5 2.52 6.21 -9.99
CA GLU A 5 1.10 5.86 -9.80
C GLU A 5 0.28 5.60 -11.08
N LEU A 6 0.77 5.82 -12.29
CA LEU A 6 -0.07 5.84 -13.51
C LEU A 6 -0.36 4.49 -14.20
N GLY A 7 0.22 3.37 -13.74
CA GLY A 7 0.07 2.09 -14.45
C GLY A 7 -1.20 1.29 -14.13
N ASN A 8 -1.46 0.25 -14.93
CA ASN A 8 -2.62 -0.64 -14.78
C ASN A 8 -2.47 -1.61 -13.60
N ILE A 9 -3.59 -2.08 -13.07
CA ILE A 9 -3.67 -3.03 -11.96
C ILE A 9 -4.11 -4.40 -12.49
N LEU A 10 -3.37 -5.43 -12.11
CA LEU A 10 -3.78 -6.82 -12.22
C LEU A 10 -4.17 -7.36 -10.84
N VAL A 11 -5.42 -7.80 -10.70
CA VAL A 11 -5.91 -8.49 -9.50
C VAL A 11 -6.07 -9.97 -9.82
N ILE A 12 -5.34 -10.83 -9.11
CA ILE A 12 -5.46 -12.29 -9.21
C ILE A 12 -6.06 -12.81 -7.91
N ALA A 13 -7.22 -13.46 -7.99
CA ALA A 13 -7.89 -14.04 -6.82
C ALA A 13 -8.06 -15.54 -6.94
N ALA A 14 -8.03 -16.25 -5.81
CA ALA A 14 -8.56 -17.59 -5.75
C ALA A 14 -10.04 -17.57 -6.14
N ASP A 15 -10.50 -18.57 -6.89
CA ASP A 15 -11.85 -18.60 -7.47
C ASP A 15 -12.96 -18.38 -6.45
N GLN A 16 -12.82 -18.98 -5.26
CA GLN A 16 -13.77 -18.90 -4.16
C GLN A 16 -13.81 -17.53 -3.45
N PHE A 17 -12.87 -16.63 -3.76
CA PHE A 17 -12.79 -15.28 -3.19
C PHE A 17 -13.22 -14.20 -4.19
N ALA A 18 -13.61 -14.58 -5.41
CA ALA A 18 -13.87 -13.63 -6.49
C ALA A 18 -15.02 -12.65 -6.17
N ALA A 19 -16.09 -13.13 -5.53
CA ALA A 19 -17.25 -12.29 -5.21
C ALA A 19 -16.90 -11.22 -4.18
N GLU A 20 -16.19 -11.60 -3.12
CA GLU A 20 -15.77 -10.70 -2.04
C GLU A 20 -14.63 -9.76 -2.45
N THR A 21 -13.91 -10.10 -3.54
CA THR A 21 -12.88 -9.23 -4.14
C THR A 21 -13.46 -8.13 -5.02
N ALA A 22 -14.65 -8.33 -5.60
CA ALA A 22 -15.26 -7.40 -6.56
C ALA A 22 -15.32 -5.93 -6.07
N PRO A 23 -15.68 -5.62 -4.80
CA PRO A 23 -15.72 -4.23 -4.35
C PRO A 23 -14.36 -3.52 -4.39
N LEU A 24 -13.26 -4.25 -4.23
CA LEU A 24 -11.92 -3.68 -4.39
C LEU A 24 -11.65 -3.35 -5.86
N VAL A 25 -11.95 -4.28 -6.77
CA VAL A 25 -11.79 -4.10 -8.23
C VAL A 25 -12.60 -2.90 -8.71
N ASP A 26 -13.86 -2.81 -8.31
CA ASP A 26 -14.76 -1.72 -8.66
C ASP A 26 -14.24 -0.38 -8.15
N TRP A 27 -13.76 -0.35 -6.90
CA TRP A 27 -13.21 0.87 -6.33
C TRP A 27 -11.95 1.33 -7.07
N LYS A 28 -11.02 0.42 -7.39
CA LYS A 28 -9.83 0.76 -8.16
C LYS A 28 -10.17 1.25 -9.57
N ALA A 29 -11.14 0.63 -10.23
CA ALA A 29 -11.63 1.10 -11.52
C ALA A 29 -12.25 2.51 -11.40
N LYS A 30 -13.04 2.78 -10.36
CA LYS A 30 -13.62 4.10 -10.08
C LYS A 30 -12.58 5.18 -9.83
N GLN A 31 -11.45 4.83 -9.20
CA GLN A 31 -10.34 5.76 -9.06
C GLN A 31 -9.69 6.11 -10.41
N GLY A 32 -9.97 5.36 -11.47
CA GLY A 32 -9.44 5.59 -12.82
C GLY A 32 -8.25 4.71 -13.17
N PHE A 33 -8.02 3.62 -12.45
CA PHE A 33 -7.06 2.60 -12.87
C PHE A 33 -7.66 1.71 -13.97
N GLY A 34 -6.86 1.31 -14.95
CA GLY A 34 -7.21 0.15 -15.77
C GLY A 34 -7.02 -1.10 -14.93
N VAL A 35 -8.10 -1.84 -14.65
CA VAL A 35 -8.08 -3.03 -13.79
C VAL A 35 -8.42 -4.28 -14.59
N LYS A 36 -7.49 -5.24 -14.62
CA LYS A 36 -7.74 -6.61 -15.06
C LYS A 36 -7.96 -7.47 -13.82
N PHE A 37 -9.10 -8.16 -13.78
CA PHE A 37 -9.38 -9.18 -12.77
C PHE A 37 -9.26 -10.57 -13.41
N ALA A 38 -8.52 -11.46 -12.75
CA ALA A 38 -8.32 -12.84 -13.16
C ALA A 38 -8.53 -13.79 -11.97
N LYS A 39 -9.13 -14.95 -12.23
CA LYS A 39 -9.27 -16.02 -11.24
C LYS A 39 -8.15 -17.04 -11.43
N MET A 40 -7.81 -17.79 -10.40
CA MET A 40 -6.82 -18.86 -10.52
C MET A 40 -7.20 -19.93 -11.57
N SER A 41 -8.49 -20.20 -11.83
CA SER A 41 -8.89 -21.05 -12.95
C SER A 41 -8.50 -20.53 -14.34
N GLU A 42 -8.32 -19.22 -14.52
CA GLU A 42 -7.78 -18.60 -15.75
C GLU A 42 -6.24 -18.62 -15.76
N VAL A 43 -5.62 -18.46 -14.58
CA VAL A 43 -4.17 -18.29 -14.43
C VAL A 43 -3.41 -19.62 -14.44
N GLY A 44 -3.93 -20.64 -13.75
CA GLY A 44 -3.27 -21.93 -13.50
C GLY A 44 -3.15 -22.23 -12.00
N THR A 45 -2.35 -23.22 -11.63
CA THR A 45 -2.29 -23.72 -10.23
C THR A 45 -0.90 -23.66 -9.61
N THR A 46 0.14 -23.30 -10.36
CA THR A 46 1.53 -23.22 -9.88
C THR A 46 2.03 -21.78 -9.83
N ALA A 47 3.10 -21.54 -9.04
CA ALA A 47 3.76 -20.23 -9.02
C ALA A 47 4.29 -19.85 -10.43
N ASP A 48 4.80 -20.81 -11.20
CA ASP A 48 5.25 -20.56 -12.58
C ASP A 48 4.10 -20.12 -13.50
N ASN A 49 2.88 -20.66 -13.31
CA ASN A 49 1.71 -20.21 -14.04
C ASN A 49 1.36 -18.76 -13.68
N VAL A 50 1.36 -18.42 -12.39
CA VAL A 50 1.11 -17.05 -11.91
C VAL A 50 2.14 -16.08 -12.51
N TYR A 51 3.43 -16.43 -12.47
CA TYR A 51 4.49 -15.61 -13.05
C TYR A 51 4.32 -15.42 -14.56
N ALA A 52 4.08 -16.50 -15.30
CA ALA A 52 3.88 -16.43 -16.75
C ALA A 52 2.67 -15.57 -17.14
N PHE A 53 1.58 -15.66 -16.36
CA PHE A 53 0.40 -14.83 -16.55
C PHE A 53 0.70 -13.35 -16.31
N ILE A 54 1.33 -13.01 -15.18
CA ILE A 54 1.74 -11.64 -14.85
C ILE A 54 2.65 -11.07 -15.94
N LYS A 55 3.66 -11.83 -16.39
CA LYS A 55 4.58 -11.42 -17.46
C LYS A 55 3.88 -11.16 -18.78
N ASN A 56 2.93 -12.01 -19.16
CA ASN A 56 2.12 -11.79 -20.35
C ASN A 56 1.26 -10.52 -20.23
N GLU A 57 0.64 -10.25 -19.08
CA GLU A 57 -0.17 -9.04 -18.90
C GLU A 57 0.70 -7.77 -18.85
N TYR A 58 1.90 -7.84 -18.28
CA TYR A 58 2.90 -6.77 -18.33
C TYR A 58 3.26 -6.39 -19.76
N GLU A 59 3.62 -7.38 -20.60
CA GLU A 59 4.00 -7.15 -22.00
C GLU A 59 2.83 -6.62 -22.85
N LYS A 60 1.59 -7.01 -22.54
CA LYS A 60 0.39 -6.61 -23.31
C LYS A 60 -0.18 -5.26 -22.90
N THR A 61 -0.25 -4.99 -21.60
CA THR A 61 -1.07 -3.90 -21.05
C THR A 61 -0.29 -2.93 -20.17
N GLY A 62 0.99 -3.20 -19.88
CA GLY A 62 1.80 -2.35 -19.02
C GLY A 62 1.30 -2.30 -17.58
N ILE A 63 1.02 -3.46 -16.98
CA ILE A 63 0.67 -3.52 -15.56
C ILE A 63 1.81 -2.93 -14.72
N ALA A 64 1.49 -2.10 -13.74
CA ALA A 64 2.45 -1.59 -12.76
C ALA A 64 2.16 -2.13 -11.35
N TYR A 65 0.95 -2.66 -11.14
CA TYR A 65 0.47 -3.10 -9.85
C TYR A 65 -0.12 -4.50 -9.95
N ILE A 66 0.25 -5.36 -9.00
CA ILE A 66 -0.33 -6.69 -8.84
C ILE A 66 -0.88 -6.82 -7.41
N ILE A 67 -2.11 -7.31 -7.30
CA ILE A 67 -2.75 -7.63 -6.02
C ILE A 67 -3.16 -9.11 -6.06
N LEU A 68 -2.58 -9.90 -5.18
CA LEU A 68 -2.92 -11.32 -5.01
C LEU A 68 -3.97 -11.44 -3.88
N VAL A 69 -5.04 -12.19 -4.10
CA VAL A 69 -6.10 -12.41 -3.10
C VAL A 69 -6.26 -13.89 -2.80
N GLY A 70 -5.65 -14.31 -1.70
CA GLY A 70 -5.57 -15.69 -1.24
C GLY A 70 -4.23 -15.95 -0.55
N ASP A 71 -4.20 -16.86 0.41
CA ASP A 71 -2.95 -17.39 0.97
C ASP A 71 -2.26 -18.37 -0.03
N THR A 72 -1.06 -18.81 0.31
CA THR A 72 -0.17 -19.69 -0.48
C THR A 72 -0.76 -21.04 -0.86
N GLU A 73 -1.76 -21.52 -0.12
CA GLU A 73 -2.51 -22.73 -0.48
C GLU A 73 -3.43 -22.53 -1.69
N PHE A 74 -3.81 -21.27 -1.99
CA PHE A 74 -4.66 -20.91 -3.13
C PHE A 74 -3.87 -20.25 -4.26
N ILE A 75 -2.93 -19.36 -3.91
CA ILE A 75 -2.05 -18.68 -4.86
C ILE A 75 -0.60 -18.90 -4.41
N PRO A 76 0.09 -19.91 -4.96
CA PRO A 76 1.48 -20.19 -4.62
C PRO A 76 2.39 -18.97 -4.87
N THR A 77 3.49 -18.90 -4.13
CA THR A 77 4.50 -17.85 -4.25
C THR A 77 5.81 -18.39 -4.81
N LEU A 78 6.67 -17.53 -5.34
CA LEU A 78 8.02 -17.89 -5.76
C LEU A 78 8.97 -17.94 -4.56
N LEU A 79 10.13 -18.56 -4.77
CA LEU A 79 11.21 -18.60 -3.79
C LEU A 79 12.40 -17.78 -4.30
N GLY A 80 12.91 -16.88 -3.45
CA GLY A 80 14.08 -16.06 -3.74
C GLY A 80 15.32 -16.88 -4.07
N VAL A 81 16.24 -16.30 -4.85
CA VAL A 81 17.46 -16.98 -5.30
C VAL A 81 18.51 -17.09 -4.21
N LYS A 82 18.55 -16.17 -3.24
CA LYS A 82 19.60 -16.17 -2.21
C LYS A 82 19.28 -17.08 -1.02
N GLU A 83 18.10 -16.92 -0.42
CA GLU A 83 17.71 -17.65 0.80
C GLU A 83 16.49 -18.55 0.62
N ARG A 84 15.96 -18.69 -0.61
CA ARG A 84 14.69 -19.39 -0.84
C ARG A 84 13.54 -18.76 -0.03
N ALA A 85 13.60 -17.44 0.18
CA ALA A 85 12.56 -16.67 0.85
C ALA A 85 11.24 -16.76 0.07
N ALA A 86 10.12 -16.99 0.76
CA ALA A 86 8.80 -16.86 0.15
C ALA A 86 8.62 -15.41 -0.34
N SER A 87 8.43 -15.25 -1.65
CA SER A 87 8.65 -13.98 -2.32
C SER A 87 7.61 -13.75 -3.41
N ASP A 88 6.57 -13.01 -3.06
CA ASP A 88 5.72 -12.40 -4.08
C ASP A 88 6.49 -11.35 -4.90
N PRO A 89 7.42 -10.54 -4.35
CA PRO A 89 8.25 -9.62 -5.14
C PRO A 89 9.01 -10.29 -6.29
N CYS A 90 9.39 -11.57 -6.19
CA CYS A 90 9.99 -12.28 -7.31
C CYS A 90 9.08 -12.36 -8.55
N PHE A 91 7.76 -12.22 -8.42
CA PHE A 91 6.85 -12.13 -9.57
C PHE A 91 7.04 -10.85 -10.39
N THR A 92 7.71 -9.84 -9.86
CA THR A 92 7.84 -8.53 -10.52
C THR A 92 9.16 -8.34 -11.27
N LYS A 93 10.00 -9.39 -11.37
CA LYS A 93 11.20 -9.40 -12.23
C LYS A 93 10.78 -9.68 -13.69
N LEU A 94 10.17 -8.71 -14.37
CA LEU A 94 9.39 -8.92 -15.60
C LEU A 94 10.14 -8.52 -16.88
N ALA A 95 11.11 -7.63 -16.77
CA ALA A 95 11.97 -7.16 -17.86
C ALA A 95 13.45 -7.21 -17.45
N GLY A 96 14.31 -7.24 -18.47
CA GLY A 96 15.74 -7.42 -18.24
C GLY A 96 16.09 -8.85 -17.78
N ASN A 97 17.39 -9.12 -17.70
CA ASN A 97 17.92 -10.34 -17.10
C ASN A 97 18.65 -9.96 -15.81
N ASP A 98 17.90 -9.40 -14.86
CA ASP A 98 18.42 -8.92 -13.59
C ASP A 98 17.45 -9.25 -12.43
N HIS A 99 17.67 -8.62 -11.28
CA HIS A 99 16.87 -8.83 -10.06
C HIS A 99 16.13 -7.57 -9.62
N VAL A 100 16.03 -6.57 -10.48
CA VAL A 100 15.34 -5.32 -10.20
C VAL A 100 13.85 -5.51 -10.50
N PRO A 101 12.94 -5.09 -9.59
CA PRO A 101 11.51 -5.15 -9.85
C PRO A 101 11.04 -4.12 -10.90
N ASP A 102 10.16 -4.55 -11.80
CA ASP A 102 9.51 -3.72 -12.83
C ASP A 102 8.07 -3.32 -12.47
N ALA A 103 7.51 -3.95 -11.44
CA ALA A 103 6.15 -3.72 -10.96
C ALA A 103 6.10 -3.78 -9.43
N ILE A 104 4.96 -3.38 -8.86
CA ILE A 104 4.71 -3.40 -7.43
C ILE A 104 3.67 -4.47 -7.13
N ILE A 105 3.95 -5.36 -6.18
CA ILE A 105 3.05 -6.45 -5.80
C ILE A 105 2.69 -6.42 -4.31
N SER A 106 1.47 -6.83 -4.00
CA SER A 106 0.98 -7.04 -2.64
C SER A 106 0.03 -8.23 -2.57
N ARG A 107 -0.22 -8.72 -1.35
CA ARG A 107 -1.12 -9.83 -1.08
C ARG A 107 -2.15 -9.48 -0.01
N LEU A 108 -3.41 -9.77 -0.28
CA LEU A 108 -4.43 -9.99 0.72
C LEU A 108 -4.38 -11.48 1.10
N SER A 109 -3.60 -11.83 2.12
CA SER A 109 -3.43 -13.22 2.55
C SER A 109 -4.65 -13.65 3.37
N VAL A 110 -5.46 -14.52 2.78
CA VAL A 110 -6.80 -14.89 3.28
C VAL A 110 -7.09 -16.35 2.97
N LYS A 111 -7.80 -17.00 3.90
CA LYS A 111 -8.22 -18.41 3.80
C LYS A 111 -9.72 -18.60 3.64
N THR A 112 -10.50 -17.56 3.93
CA THR A 112 -11.96 -17.61 3.89
C THR A 112 -12.55 -16.38 3.21
N PRO A 113 -13.76 -16.48 2.61
CA PRO A 113 -14.46 -15.31 2.06
C PRO A 113 -14.69 -14.19 3.10
N ALA A 114 -14.90 -14.55 4.37
CA ALA A 114 -15.04 -13.58 5.46
C ALA A 114 -13.76 -12.75 5.68
N GLU A 115 -12.58 -13.37 5.59
CA GLU A 115 -11.31 -12.66 5.65
C GLU A 115 -11.10 -11.74 4.45
N VAL A 116 -11.52 -12.15 3.24
CA VAL A 116 -11.51 -11.27 2.05
C VAL A 116 -12.39 -10.05 2.30
N LYS A 117 -13.63 -10.27 2.75
CA LYS A 117 -14.58 -9.18 3.07
C LYS A 117 -13.98 -8.21 4.09
N ASN A 118 -13.29 -8.72 5.11
CA ASN A 118 -12.62 -7.91 6.13
C ASN A 118 -11.50 -7.02 5.55
N GLN A 119 -10.60 -7.59 4.74
CA GLN A 119 -9.50 -6.84 4.13
C GLN A 119 -9.98 -5.87 3.04
N VAL A 120 -10.94 -6.28 2.20
CA VAL A 120 -11.54 -5.39 1.19
C VAL A 120 -12.28 -4.23 1.85
N ALA A 121 -13.12 -4.50 2.85
CA ALA A 121 -13.90 -3.46 3.52
C ALA A 121 -13.05 -2.45 4.28
N ARG A 122 -11.88 -2.84 4.82
CA ARG A 122 -10.98 -1.88 5.46
C ARG A 122 -10.26 -0.99 4.45
N ILE A 123 -9.79 -1.56 3.34
CA ILE A 123 -9.06 -0.83 2.30
C ILE A 123 -9.99 0.18 1.64
N VAL A 124 -11.15 -0.29 1.15
CA VAL A 124 -12.14 0.56 0.48
C VAL A 124 -12.60 1.69 1.40
N HIS A 125 -12.86 1.40 2.68
CA HIS A 125 -13.25 2.44 3.63
C HIS A 125 -12.12 3.43 3.94
N TYR A 126 -10.89 2.96 4.11
CA TYR A 126 -9.74 3.83 4.39
C TYR A 126 -9.54 4.86 3.27
N GLU A 127 -9.77 4.43 2.03
CA GLU A 127 -9.64 5.29 0.85
C GLU A 127 -10.87 6.17 0.61
N GLN A 128 -12.10 5.64 0.74
CA GLN A 128 -13.35 6.35 0.44
C GLN A 128 -13.85 7.27 1.57
N PHE A 129 -13.71 6.85 2.81
CA PHE A 129 -14.37 7.48 3.96
C PHE A 129 -13.36 7.80 5.06
N PRO A 130 -12.42 8.72 4.81
CA PRO A 130 -11.47 9.07 5.84
C PRO A 130 -12.11 9.95 6.91
N ASP A 131 -11.55 9.89 8.12
CA ASP A 131 -11.93 10.83 9.17
C ASP A 131 -11.60 12.27 8.73
N THR A 132 -12.37 13.24 9.21
CA THR A 132 -12.14 14.67 8.97
C THR A 132 -12.15 15.46 10.29
N GLY A 133 -11.69 16.71 10.25
CA GLY A 133 -11.68 17.59 11.42
C GLY A 133 -10.90 17.02 12.60
N ASP A 134 -11.43 17.14 13.82
CA ASP A 134 -10.75 16.68 15.04
C ASP A 134 -10.59 15.16 15.10
N ALA A 135 -11.54 14.40 14.55
CA ALA A 135 -11.45 12.95 14.51
C ALA A 135 -10.23 12.48 13.70
N ALA A 136 -9.82 13.24 12.69
CA ALA A 136 -8.71 12.93 11.79
C ALA A 136 -7.31 13.16 12.37
N LYS A 137 -7.17 13.74 13.58
CA LYS A 137 -5.86 14.06 14.17
C LYS A 137 -4.95 12.85 14.35
N TRP A 138 -5.50 11.63 14.38
CA TRP A 138 -4.69 10.41 14.44
C TRP A 138 -3.83 10.18 13.19
N TYR A 139 -4.16 10.80 12.04
CA TYR A 139 -3.33 10.71 10.84
C TYR A 139 -1.95 11.35 11.00
N ARG A 140 -1.79 12.27 11.96
CA ARG A 140 -0.53 12.92 12.33
C ARG A 140 0.18 12.26 13.51
N LYS A 141 -0.26 11.06 13.92
CA LYS A 141 0.37 10.31 15.02
C LYS A 141 1.03 9.05 14.47
N ALA A 142 2.28 8.82 14.87
CA ALA A 142 3.02 7.60 14.58
C ALA A 142 3.60 6.97 15.85
N THR A 143 4.12 5.76 15.72
CA THR A 143 4.84 5.05 16.79
C THR A 143 6.15 4.51 16.25
N GLY A 144 7.26 4.81 16.93
CA GLY A 144 8.51 4.08 16.80
C GLY A 144 8.59 2.99 17.87
N ILE A 145 8.97 1.78 17.47
CA ILE A 145 9.25 0.64 18.35
C ILE A 145 10.63 0.12 18.00
N ALA A 146 11.55 0.05 18.97
CA ALA A 146 12.93 -0.30 18.68
C ALA A 146 13.64 -1.02 19.82
N SER A 147 14.52 -1.96 19.44
CA SER A 147 15.41 -2.64 20.39
C SER A 147 16.49 -1.70 20.95
N ALA A 148 17.21 -2.18 21.97
CA ALA A 148 18.43 -1.53 22.49
C ALA A 148 19.72 -2.13 21.89
N GLU A 149 19.61 -2.90 20.82
CA GLU A 149 20.73 -3.60 20.17
C GLU A 149 21.17 -2.90 18.88
N GLY A 150 22.28 -3.37 18.30
CA GLY A 150 22.86 -2.83 17.06
C GLY A 150 23.93 -1.75 17.31
N SER A 151 24.63 -1.38 16.23
CA SER A 151 25.56 -0.24 16.22
C SER A 151 25.39 0.59 14.94
N PRO A 152 24.95 1.87 15.02
CA PRO A 152 24.26 2.48 16.17
C PRO A 152 23.08 1.64 16.64
N THR A 153 22.57 1.90 17.84
CA THR A 153 21.42 1.16 18.38
C THR A 153 20.18 1.36 17.51
N ASP A 154 19.27 0.41 17.53
CA ASP A 154 18.02 0.50 16.78
C ASP A 154 17.15 1.66 17.24
N TYR A 155 17.14 2.01 18.54
CA TYR A 155 16.43 3.19 19.01
C TYR A 155 17.05 4.50 18.52
N GLU A 156 18.37 4.56 18.28
CA GLU A 156 19.00 5.72 17.63
C GLU A 156 18.52 5.84 16.19
N ARG A 157 18.46 4.72 15.44
CA ARG A 157 17.89 4.71 14.09
C ARG A 157 16.42 5.14 14.09
N ALA A 158 15.62 4.62 15.02
CA ALA A 158 14.22 4.98 15.15
C ALA A 158 14.03 6.46 15.53
N ASN A 159 14.94 7.05 16.32
CA ASN A 159 14.94 8.49 16.59
C ASN A 159 15.16 9.32 15.32
N TRP A 160 16.03 8.88 14.39
CA TRP A 160 16.21 9.59 13.12
C TRP A 160 14.93 9.58 12.27
N LEU A 161 14.23 8.43 12.22
CA LEU A 161 12.94 8.34 11.52
C LEU A 161 11.92 9.27 12.17
N ARG A 162 11.86 9.26 13.51
CA ARG A 162 11.01 10.15 14.29
C ARG A 162 11.27 11.63 13.98
N ASP A 163 12.53 12.04 13.97
CA ASP A 163 12.90 13.45 13.73
C ASP A 163 12.48 13.90 12.33
N ALA A 164 12.62 13.04 11.31
CA ALA A 164 12.16 13.33 9.96
C ALA A 164 10.63 13.45 9.89
N LEU A 165 9.89 12.53 10.51
CA LEU A 165 8.41 12.54 10.53
C LEU A 165 7.86 13.76 11.27
N MET A 166 8.44 14.11 12.41
CA MET A 166 8.06 15.29 13.20
C MET A 166 8.37 16.60 12.45
N LYS A 167 9.48 16.64 11.69
CA LYS A 167 9.82 17.79 10.84
C LYS A 167 8.88 17.94 9.65
N TYR A 168 8.34 16.83 9.15
CA TYR A 168 7.38 16.82 8.04
C TYR A 168 6.02 17.35 8.50
N ASN A 169 5.22 16.55 9.21
CA ASN A 169 3.87 16.94 9.63
C ASN A 169 3.27 16.11 10.78
N PHE A 170 4.03 15.20 11.41
CA PHE A 170 3.55 14.41 12.53
C PHE A 170 3.63 15.21 13.84
N ASP A 171 2.53 15.23 14.58
CA ASP A 171 2.42 15.94 15.87
C ASP A 171 2.99 15.08 17.02
N VAL A 172 2.89 13.76 16.89
CA VAL A 172 3.36 12.79 17.88
C VAL A 172 4.01 11.61 17.16
N VAL A 173 5.22 11.25 17.59
CA VAL A 173 5.84 9.96 17.28
C VAL A 173 6.25 9.33 18.61
N ASP A 174 5.51 8.31 19.04
CA ASP A 174 5.79 7.60 20.29
C ASP A 174 7.18 6.93 20.24
N GLN A 175 7.83 6.80 21.39
CA GLN A 175 9.12 6.12 21.54
C GLN A 175 8.93 4.90 22.47
N ILE A 176 8.51 3.76 21.90
CA ILE A 176 8.33 2.50 22.63
C ILE A 176 9.62 1.68 22.47
N TYR A 177 10.68 2.10 23.16
CA TYR A 177 12.03 1.55 22.99
C TYR A 177 12.46 0.73 24.20
N ASP A 178 13.35 -0.23 23.96
CA ASP A 178 14.04 -0.92 25.04
C ASP A 178 15.16 -0.06 25.66
N PRO A 179 15.45 -0.25 26.97
CA PRO A 179 14.69 -1.07 27.91
C PRO A 179 13.35 -0.41 28.32
N GLY A 180 12.31 -1.23 28.49
CA GLY A 180 11.01 -0.78 29.01
C GLY A 180 9.90 -0.66 27.95
N ALA A 181 10.15 -1.15 26.74
CA ALA A 181 9.12 -1.39 25.74
C ALA A 181 8.18 -2.51 26.22
N SER A 182 6.88 -2.39 25.98
CA SER A 182 5.92 -3.43 26.37
C SER A 182 4.73 -3.50 25.43
N LYS A 183 4.16 -4.70 25.26
CA LYS A 183 2.94 -4.90 24.46
C LYS A 183 1.75 -4.08 24.94
N ALA A 184 1.70 -3.72 26.23
CA ALA A 184 0.67 -2.83 26.77
C ALA A 184 0.80 -1.42 26.20
N LYS A 185 2.03 -0.89 26.08
CA LYS A 185 2.28 0.40 25.41
C LYS A 185 1.90 0.35 23.93
N VAL A 186 2.23 -0.73 23.23
CA VAL A 186 1.85 -0.93 21.82
C VAL A 186 0.32 -0.97 21.67
N SER A 187 -0.37 -1.78 22.46
CA SER A 187 -1.82 -1.90 22.42
C SER A 187 -2.51 -0.57 22.72
N ALA A 188 -2.05 0.16 23.73
CA ALA A 188 -2.58 1.48 24.08
C ALA A 188 -2.38 2.47 22.94
N ALA A 189 -1.18 2.49 22.36
CA ALA A 189 -0.87 3.35 21.24
C ALA A 189 -1.78 3.05 20.03
N VAL A 190 -1.82 1.80 19.59
CA VAL A 190 -2.62 1.41 18.43
C VAL A 190 -4.11 1.72 18.66
N ASN A 191 -4.66 1.40 19.84
CA ASN A 191 -6.08 1.61 20.16
C ASN A 191 -6.49 3.09 20.24
N GLU A 192 -5.59 3.99 20.66
CA GLU A 192 -5.87 5.43 20.63
C GLU A 192 -5.80 5.99 19.18
N GLY A 193 -4.98 5.37 18.31
CA GLY A 193 -4.91 5.63 16.88
C GLY A 193 -3.58 6.22 16.42
N ARG A 194 -2.91 5.51 15.50
CA ARG A 194 -1.70 5.94 14.78
C ARG A 194 -1.83 5.59 13.31
N SER A 195 -1.34 6.46 12.43
CA SER A 195 -1.32 6.21 10.98
C SER A 195 -0.09 5.43 10.52
N LEU A 196 0.98 5.45 11.31
CA LEU A 196 2.26 4.86 10.94
C LEU A 196 2.93 4.19 12.14
N ILE A 197 3.47 2.99 11.91
CA ILE A 197 4.32 2.30 12.89
C ILE A 197 5.62 1.90 12.20
N ASN A 198 6.74 2.33 12.79
CA ASN A 198 8.07 1.86 12.44
C ASN A 198 8.57 0.91 13.53
N TYR A 199 8.88 -0.33 13.16
CA TYR A 199 9.53 -1.29 14.04
C TYR A 199 10.96 -1.55 13.56
N ILE A 200 11.92 -1.62 14.49
CA ILE A 200 13.31 -2.07 14.25
C ILE A 200 13.77 -3.00 15.39
N GLY A 201 14.05 -4.26 15.08
CA GLY A 201 14.64 -5.19 16.03
C GLY A 201 14.38 -6.65 15.68
N HIS A 202 14.44 -7.52 16.69
CA HIS A 202 14.21 -8.96 16.50
C HIS A 202 12.75 -9.27 16.17
N GLY A 203 12.50 -10.34 15.41
CA GLY A 203 11.17 -10.81 15.09
C GLY A 203 11.10 -12.33 15.12
N SER A 204 9.91 -12.84 15.41
CA SER A 204 9.55 -14.23 15.19
C SER A 204 8.42 -14.31 14.17
N LYS A 205 8.06 -15.53 13.74
CA LYS A 205 6.92 -15.71 12.84
C LYS A 205 5.64 -15.09 13.40
N THR A 206 5.50 -14.93 14.72
CA THR A 206 4.26 -14.52 15.37
C THR A 206 4.42 -13.35 16.34
N SER A 207 5.57 -12.65 16.36
CA SER A 207 5.80 -11.55 17.29
C SER A 207 6.91 -10.59 16.90
N TRP A 208 6.84 -9.40 17.49
CA TRP A 208 8.01 -8.56 17.70
C TRP A 208 8.76 -8.99 18.97
N GLY A 209 10.09 -9.05 18.90
CA GLY A 209 10.95 -9.37 20.03
C GLY A 209 10.89 -8.27 21.09
N THR A 210 11.23 -7.04 20.68
CA THR A 210 10.98 -5.83 21.48
C THR A 210 9.48 -5.73 21.74
N THR A 211 9.07 -5.50 23.00
CA THR A 211 7.68 -5.45 23.53
C THR A 211 6.99 -6.79 23.80
N TYR A 212 7.40 -7.89 23.15
CA TYR A 212 6.71 -9.18 23.13
C TYR A 212 5.25 -9.14 22.61
N PHE A 213 4.91 -8.11 21.82
CA PHE A 213 3.61 -8.02 21.15
C PHE A 213 3.52 -9.10 20.05
N ASN A 214 2.47 -9.91 20.08
CA ASN A 214 2.33 -11.10 19.24
C ASN A 214 0.96 -11.18 18.54
N ASN A 215 0.73 -12.24 17.76
CA ASN A 215 -0.53 -12.47 17.03
C ASN A 215 -1.79 -12.35 17.91
N THR A 216 -1.75 -12.87 19.14
CA THR A 216 -2.89 -12.79 20.06
C THR A 216 -3.20 -11.34 20.43
N ASP A 217 -2.16 -10.54 20.65
CA ASP A 217 -2.31 -9.12 20.96
C ASP A 217 -2.83 -8.34 19.74
N ALA A 218 -2.31 -8.64 18.53
CA ALA A 218 -2.77 -8.04 17.27
C ALA A 218 -4.26 -8.32 16.99
N LEU A 219 -4.70 -9.57 17.19
CA LEU A 219 -6.09 -9.98 17.01
C LEU A 219 -7.03 -9.41 18.08
N ALA A 220 -6.49 -8.97 19.23
CA ALA A 220 -7.25 -8.37 20.32
C ALA A 220 -7.35 -6.83 20.26
N LEU A 221 -6.77 -6.20 19.23
CA LEU A 221 -6.81 -4.75 19.03
C LEU A 221 -8.25 -4.24 18.86
N LYS A 222 -8.45 -2.98 19.25
CA LYS A 222 -9.75 -2.28 19.24
C LYS A 222 -9.61 -0.85 18.70
N ASN A 223 -8.70 -0.66 17.74
CA ASN A 223 -8.40 0.63 17.12
C ASN A 223 -9.44 1.09 16.09
N GLY A 224 -10.49 0.31 15.84
CA GLY A 224 -11.56 0.70 14.92
C GLY A 224 -11.01 0.92 13.51
N ARG A 225 -11.48 1.99 12.86
CA ARG A 225 -11.01 2.41 11.53
C ARG A 225 -9.67 3.17 11.56
N LYS A 226 -9.04 3.34 12.73
CA LYS A 226 -7.73 4.00 12.88
C LYS A 226 -6.60 3.03 12.59
N LEU A 227 -6.50 2.64 11.33
CA LEU A 227 -5.65 1.55 10.86
C LEU A 227 -4.26 2.09 10.42
N PRO A 228 -3.17 1.73 11.12
CA PRO A 228 -1.82 2.13 10.72
C PRO A 228 -1.35 1.41 9.46
N VAL A 229 -0.38 2.01 8.77
CA VAL A 229 0.58 1.29 7.91
C VAL A 229 1.83 0.98 8.73
N ILE A 230 2.37 -0.22 8.56
CA ILE A 230 3.46 -0.73 9.41
C ILE A 230 4.67 -1.11 8.55
N TRP A 231 5.81 -0.49 8.83
CA TRP A 231 7.11 -0.88 8.28
C TRP A 231 7.84 -1.72 9.33
N SER A 232 7.90 -3.04 9.13
CA SER A 232 8.41 -3.98 10.13
C SER A 232 9.82 -4.47 9.78
N VAL A 233 10.85 -3.80 10.32
CA VAL A 233 12.24 -4.25 10.20
C VAL A 233 12.50 -5.33 11.25
N ALA A 234 12.24 -6.59 10.88
CA ALA A 234 12.41 -7.75 11.73
C ALA A 234 12.49 -9.06 10.92
N CYS A 235 13.05 -10.10 11.52
CA CYS A 235 13.03 -11.45 10.96
C CYS A 235 11.61 -12.03 10.90
N VAL A 236 11.30 -12.77 9.83
CA VAL A 236 10.18 -13.72 9.66
C VAL A 236 8.76 -13.25 10.01
N ASN A 237 8.53 -11.97 10.31
CA ASN A 237 7.18 -11.45 10.59
C ASN A 237 6.21 -11.64 9.41
N GLY A 238 6.74 -11.64 8.19
CA GLY A 238 6.04 -11.93 6.95
C GLY A 238 6.27 -13.35 6.43
N GLN A 239 6.57 -14.35 7.28
CA GLN A 239 6.72 -15.74 6.84
C GLN A 239 5.35 -16.41 6.59
N PHE A 240 4.66 -15.97 5.54
CA PHE A 240 3.29 -16.38 5.19
C PHE A 240 3.19 -17.81 4.62
N ASN A 241 4.31 -18.45 4.31
CA ASN A 241 4.33 -19.86 3.98
C ASN A 241 4.34 -20.75 5.24
N GLY A 242 3.85 -21.99 5.12
CA GLY A 242 3.96 -23.01 6.17
C GLY A 242 2.75 -23.13 7.12
N GLY A 243 1.54 -22.90 6.61
CA GLY A 243 0.28 -23.38 7.19
C GLY A 243 -0.33 -22.54 8.33
N SER A 244 0.48 -22.05 9.26
CA SER A 244 0.03 -21.11 10.31
C SER A 244 0.23 -19.66 9.90
N ASP A 245 -0.68 -18.79 10.36
CA ASP A 245 -0.63 -17.36 10.08
C ASP A 245 0.61 -16.72 10.71
N CYS A 246 1.35 -15.96 9.91
CA CYS A 246 2.44 -15.11 10.39
C CYS A 246 1.93 -13.82 11.03
N PHE A 247 2.85 -13.05 11.60
CA PHE A 247 2.55 -11.81 12.30
C PHE A 247 1.90 -10.77 11.40
N CYS A 248 2.39 -10.61 10.16
CA CYS A 248 1.76 -9.74 9.18
C CYS A 248 0.31 -10.14 8.87
N GLU A 249 0.02 -11.43 8.76
CA GLU A 249 -1.34 -11.92 8.53
C GLU A 249 -2.26 -11.67 9.72
N ALA A 250 -1.78 -11.87 10.95
CA ALA A 250 -2.57 -11.60 12.15
C ALA A 250 -3.01 -10.13 12.23
N TRP A 251 -2.13 -9.18 11.88
CA TRP A 251 -2.46 -7.75 11.79
C TRP A 251 -3.54 -7.46 10.73
N MET A 252 -3.46 -8.13 9.58
CA MET A 252 -4.39 -7.94 8.46
C MET A 252 -5.72 -8.68 8.64
N LYS A 253 -5.76 -9.74 9.46
CA LYS A 253 -6.97 -10.52 9.76
C LYS A 253 -7.73 -10.04 11.01
N ALA A 254 -7.12 -9.19 11.84
CA ALA A 254 -7.76 -8.66 13.05
C ALA A 254 -9.09 -7.94 12.76
N GLY A 255 -10.10 -8.12 13.61
CA GLY A 255 -11.41 -7.47 13.49
C GLY A 255 -12.31 -8.04 12.37
N THR A 256 -13.39 -7.33 12.07
CA THR A 256 -14.35 -7.63 10.99
C THR A 256 -14.76 -6.33 10.28
N PRO A 257 -15.51 -6.37 9.16
CA PRO A 257 -16.07 -5.14 8.58
C PRO A 257 -16.90 -4.29 9.56
N GLU A 258 -17.61 -4.94 10.48
CA GLU A 258 -18.48 -4.30 11.48
C GLU A 258 -17.70 -3.85 12.73
N ALA A 259 -16.61 -4.55 13.06
CA ALA A 259 -15.71 -4.22 14.17
C ALA A 259 -14.24 -4.20 13.68
N PRO A 260 -13.84 -3.19 12.89
CA PRO A 260 -12.53 -3.11 12.26
C PRO A 260 -11.41 -2.98 13.31
N ALA A 261 -10.28 -3.64 13.05
CA ALA A 261 -9.10 -3.56 13.89
C ALA A 261 -7.84 -3.95 13.10
N GLY A 262 -6.67 -3.78 13.73
CA GLY A 262 -5.39 -4.17 13.16
C GLY A 262 -4.81 -3.07 12.26
N ALA A 263 -4.29 -3.46 11.10
CA ALA A 263 -3.57 -2.55 10.18
C ALA A 263 -4.31 -2.36 8.85
N ALA A 264 -3.94 -1.28 8.15
CA ALA A 264 -4.34 -1.00 6.78
C ALA A 264 -3.40 -1.71 5.79
N ALA A 265 -2.10 -1.75 6.12
CA ALA A 265 -1.09 -2.56 5.46
C ALA A 265 0.10 -2.81 6.39
N ILE A 266 0.85 -3.88 6.15
CA ILE A 266 2.09 -4.19 6.85
C ILE A 266 3.11 -4.77 5.88
N PHE A 267 4.38 -4.36 6.03
CA PHE A 267 5.51 -4.80 5.22
C PHE A 267 6.52 -5.51 6.10
N GLY A 268 6.85 -6.77 5.77
CA GLY A 268 7.72 -7.58 6.62
C GLY A 268 8.46 -8.69 5.87
N SER A 269 9.57 -9.12 6.46
CA SER A 269 10.45 -10.16 5.91
C SER A 269 9.86 -11.57 6.07
N SER A 270 9.97 -12.40 5.03
CA SER A 270 9.58 -13.81 5.06
C SER A 270 10.68 -14.76 5.58
N THR A 271 11.93 -14.30 5.66
CA THR A 271 13.05 -15.03 6.29
C THR A 271 13.81 -14.13 7.29
N ASN A 272 14.98 -14.57 7.75
CA ASN A 272 15.80 -13.78 8.66
C ASN A 272 16.39 -12.58 7.93
N ALA A 273 16.05 -11.37 8.38
CA ALA A 273 16.56 -10.15 7.79
C ALA A 273 17.96 -9.83 8.31
N GLU A 274 18.84 -9.34 7.44
CA GLU A 274 20.10 -8.72 7.88
C GLU A 274 19.84 -7.47 8.70
N TRP A 275 20.77 -7.08 9.57
CA TRP A 275 20.54 -5.97 10.50
C TRP A 275 20.41 -4.61 9.81
N VAL A 276 21.33 -4.28 8.90
CA VAL A 276 21.49 -2.91 8.36
C VAL A 276 20.69 -2.66 7.07
N PRO A 277 20.71 -3.54 6.04
CA PRO A 277 20.00 -3.28 4.78
C PRO A 277 18.52 -2.87 4.92
N PRO A 278 17.69 -3.54 5.75
CA PRO A 278 16.30 -3.11 5.94
C PRO A 278 16.16 -1.81 6.73
N CYS A 279 17.16 -1.43 7.55
CA CYS A 279 17.17 -0.10 8.18
C CYS A 279 17.36 1.01 7.15
N ASP A 280 18.23 0.83 6.15
CA ASP A 280 18.42 1.81 5.07
C ASP A 280 17.17 1.93 4.19
N MET A 281 16.50 0.80 3.91
CA MET A 281 15.20 0.77 3.24
C MET A 281 14.15 1.56 4.02
N GLN A 282 13.99 1.31 5.33
CA GLN A 282 13.02 2.02 6.16
C GLN A 282 13.37 3.51 6.30
N SER A 283 14.66 3.87 6.33
CA SER A 283 15.13 5.26 6.32
C SER A 283 14.73 5.97 5.02
N GLU A 284 14.92 5.35 3.85
CA GLU A 284 14.50 5.92 2.58
C GLU A 284 12.98 6.14 2.54
N ILE A 285 12.20 5.12 2.95
CA ILE A 285 10.73 5.18 2.99
C ILE A 285 10.26 6.39 3.79
N ASN A 286 10.76 6.56 5.02
CA ASN A 286 10.28 7.61 5.92
C ASN A 286 10.88 8.97 5.57
N ASN A 287 12.21 9.05 5.46
CA ASN A 287 12.93 10.33 5.46
C ASN A 287 12.95 11.00 4.09
N VAL A 288 13.03 10.21 3.02
CA VAL A 288 13.19 10.74 1.65
C VAL A 288 11.88 10.72 0.89
N GLN A 289 11.11 9.63 1.02
CA GLN A 289 9.95 9.40 0.18
C GLN A 289 8.68 9.96 0.81
N MET A 290 8.38 9.60 2.07
CA MET A 290 7.22 10.11 2.79
C MET A 290 7.43 11.57 3.24
N ALA A 291 8.45 11.84 4.06
CA ALA A 291 8.72 13.18 4.58
C ALA A 291 9.16 14.18 3.50
N GLY A 292 9.66 13.68 2.36
CA GLY A 292 9.95 14.49 1.17
C GLY A 292 8.78 14.60 0.19
N GLU A 293 7.60 14.05 0.53
CA GLU A 293 6.37 14.08 -0.26
C GLU A 293 6.52 13.56 -1.71
N LYS A 294 7.44 12.61 -1.94
CA LYS A 294 7.74 12.08 -3.26
C LYS A 294 6.83 10.94 -3.69
N GLN A 295 6.45 10.07 -2.74
CA GLN A 295 5.56 8.93 -2.96
C GLN A 295 4.51 8.86 -1.86
N SER A 296 3.36 8.26 -2.17
CA SER A 296 2.24 8.23 -1.21
C SER A 296 1.55 6.89 -1.06
N SER A 297 1.60 6.02 -2.08
CA SER A 297 1.08 4.68 -1.95
C SER A 297 2.00 3.78 -1.14
N VAL A 298 1.40 2.82 -0.40
CA VAL A 298 2.13 1.80 0.36
C VAL A 298 3.18 1.12 -0.52
N GLY A 299 2.78 0.74 -1.73
CA GLY A 299 3.63 0.06 -2.69
C GLY A 299 4.76 0.91 -3.23
N ALA A 300 4.51 2.18 -3.60
CA ALA A 300 5.57 3.05 -4.12
C ALA A 300 6.58 3.40 -3.02
N LEU A 301 6.13 3.60 -1.78
CA LEU A 301 6.99 3.77 -0.63
C LEU A 301 7.87 2.53 -0.42
N ALA A 302 7.26 1.35 -0.29
CA ALA A 302 8.00 0.10 -0.11
C ALA A 302 9.01 -0.16 -1.24
N LEU A 303 8.59 -0.03 -2.51
CA LEU A 303 9.44 -0.24 -3.67
C LEU A 303 10.63 0.71 -3.69
N THR A 304 10.41 2.01 -3.45
CA THR A 304 11.53 2.98 -3.45
C THR A 304 12.53 2.72 -2.32
N GLY A 305 12.07 2.27 -1.16
CA GLY A 305 12.95 1.76 -0.09
C GLY A 305 13.77 0.56 -0.53
N ILE A 306 13.14 -0.43 -1.18
CA ILE A 306 13.81 -1.62 -1.71
C ILE A 306 14.85 -1.24 -2.76
N LEU A 307 14.50 -0.38 -3.72
CA LEU A 307 15.42 0.09 -4.76
C LEU A 307 16.61 0.84 -4.15
N LYS A 308 16.39 1.61 -3.07
CA LYS A 308 17.50 2.22 -2.32
C LYS A 308 18.38 1.18 -1.64
N GLY A 309 17.77 0.16 -1.03
CA GLY A 309 18.50 -0.98 -0.48
C GLY A 309 19.35 -1.68 -1.55
N MET A 310 18.79 -1.98 -2.72
CA MET A 310 19.51 -2.56 -3.85
C MET A 310 20.62 -1.65 -4.39
N GLN A 311 20.40 -0.33 -4.41
CA GLN A 311 21.42 0.64 -4.81
C GLN A 311 22.65 0.61 -3.89
N ILE A 312 22.44 0.48 -2.57
CA ILE A 312 23.52 0.46 -1.57
C ILE A 312 24.16 -0.93 -1.48
N TRP A 313 23.33 -1.97 -1.47
CA TRP A 313 23.69 -3.33 -1.08
C TRP A 313 23.80 -4.33 -2.24
N GLY A 314 23.66 -3.85 -3.48
CA GLY A 314 23.90 -4.59 -4.71
C GLY A 314 22.65 -5.22 -5.34
N THR A 315 22.79 -5.58 -6.62
CA THR A 315 21.74 -6.21 -7.45
C THR A 315 22.13 -7.61 -7.95
N ALA A 316 23.30 -8.12 -7.57
CA ALA A 316 23.73 -9.47 -7.92
C ALA A 316 22.92 -10.52 -7.14
N PRO A 317 22.73 -11.75 -7.66
CA PRO A 317 21.95 -12.81 -7.01
C PRO A 317 22.37 -13.11 -5.55
N THR A 318 23.66 -12.91 -5.24
CA THR A 318 24.25 -13.17 -3.91
C THR A 318 24.28 -11.93 -3.00
N SER A 319 23.83 -10.78 -3.49
CA SER A 319 23.94 -9.49 -2.78
C SER A 319 22.91 -9.35 -1.67
N SER A 320 23.18 -8.47 -0.71
CA SER A 320 22.25 -8.14 0.38
C SER A 320 21.05 -7.33 -0.12
N GLY A 321 21.22 -6.53 -1.18
CA GLY A 321 20.11 -5.82 -1.80
C GLY A 321 19.07 -6.74 -2.44
N VAL A 322 19.52 -7.77 -3.17
CA VAL A 322 18.61 -8.80 -3.71
C VAL A 322 17.96 -9.62 -2.61
N MET A 323 18.70 -9.97 -1.55
CA MET A 323 18.14 -10.63 -0.38
C MET A 323 16.97 -9.84 0.21
N LEU A 324 17.19 -8.56 0.48
CA LEU A 324 16.20 -7.65 1.04
C LEU A 324 14.94 -7.59 0.16
N PHE A 325 15.11 -7.44 -1.15
CA PHE A 325 14.02 -7.44 -2.12
C PHE A 325 13.19 -8.73 -2.07
N GLU A 326 13.84 -9.89 -2.02
CA GLU A 326 13.16 -11.18 -2.02
C GLU A 326 12.46 -11.49 -0.69
N GLN A 327 12.91 -10.88 0.40
CA GLN A 327 12.40 -11.12 1.74
C GLN A 327 11.13 -10.34 2.06
N TYR A 328 11.08 -9.06 1.66
CA TYR A 328 10.06 -8.16 2.17
C TYR A 328 8.79 -8.16 1.32
N ASN A 329 7.68 -8.57 1.93
CA ASN A 329 6.39 -8.74 1.27
C ASN A 329 5.37 -7.74 1.82
N ILE A 330 4.54 -7.15 0.94
CA ILE A 330 3.46 -6.23 1.32
C ILE A 330 2.18 -7.04 1.55
N PHE A 331 1.64 -6.95 2.77
CA PHE A 331 0.32 -7.45 3.11
C PHE A 331 -0.65 -6.28 3.16
N GLY A 332 -1.73 -6.36 2.38
CA GLY A 332 -2.64 -5.24 2.11
C GLY A 332 -2.64 -4.87 0.64
N ASP A 333 -2.93 -3.61 0.33
CA ASP A 333 -3.05 -3.11 -1.04
C ASP A 333 -1.91 -2.14 -1.35
N CYS A 334 -1.09 -2.51 -2.34
CA CYS A 334 0.06 -1.71 -2.76
C CYS A 334 -0.31 -0.35 -3.39
N THR A 335 -1.54 -0.18 -3.88
CA THR A 335 -2.00 1.06 -4.49
C THR A 335 -2.59 2.04 -3.46
N MET A 336 -2.90 1.56 -2.25
CA MET A 336 -3.50 2.37 -1.20
C MET A 336 -2.58 3.53 -0.79
N MET A 337 -3.10 4.76 -0.86
CA MET A 337 -2.39 5.96 -0.40
C MET A 337 -2.41 6.05 1.13
N ILE A 338 -1.23 6.21 1.74
CA ILE A 338 -1.10 6.45 3.17
C ILE A 338 -1.62 7.85 3.50
N ARG A 339 -2.32 7.98 4.62
CA ARG A 339 -2.73 9.28 5.17
C ARG A 339 -1.78 9.70 6.28
N SER A 340 -1.18 10.87 6.08
CA SER A 340 -0.20 11.50 6.99
C SER A 340 -0.65 12.86 7.49
N ASP A 341 -1.80 13.37 7.02
CA ASP A 341 -2.37 14.64 7.44
C ASP A 341 -3.90 14.53 7.51
N VAL A 342 -4.54 15.50 8.16
CA VAL A 342 -5.99 15.68 8.18
C VAL A 342 -6.48 15.87 6.74
N PRO A 343 -7.34 14.97 6.24
CA PRO A 343 -7.86 15.04 4.89
C PRO A 343 -8.64 16.33 4.64
N LYS A 344 -8.36 16.98 3.51
CA LYS A 344 -9.05 18.22 3.11
C LYS A 344 -10.14 17.92 2.08
N ALA A 345 -11.26 18.63 2.22
CA ALA A 345 -12.32 18.59 1.22
C ALA A 345 -11.80 19.11 -0.13
N VAL A 346 -12.16 18.41 -1.20
CA VAL A 346 -11.81 18.76 -2.56
C VAL A 346 -12.87 19.69 -3.14
N GLU A 347 -12.42 20.79 -3.71
CA GLU A 347 -13.18 21.66 -4.59
C GLU A 347 -12.69 21.44 -6.02
N HIS A 348 -13.61 21.28 -6.97
CA HIS A 348 -13.26 21.02 -8.36
C HIS A 348 -14.15 21.77 -9.33
N LYS A 349 -13.60 22.05 -10.52
CA LYS A 349 -14.32 22.61 -11.66
C LYS A 349 -13.97 21.81 -12.90
N ALA A 350 -14.97 21.29 -13.60
CA ALA A 350 -14.82 20.67 -14.91
C ALA A 350 -15.36 21.62 -15.99
N VAL A 351 -14.61 21.78 -17.08
CA VAL A 351 -15.00 22.58 -18.24
C VAL A 351 -14.72 21.79 -19.49
N ARG A 352 -15.74 21.58 -20.32
CA ARG A 352 -15.56 20.99 -21.65
C ARG A 352 -15.07 22.05 -22.64
N SER A 353 -14.18 21.62 -23.53
CA SER A 353 -13.78 22.37 -24.72
C SER A 353 -13.62 21.40 -25.89
N GLY A 354 -14.63 21.32 -26.76
CA GLY A 354 -14.67 20.35 -27.85
C GLY A 354 -14.75 18.91 -27.32
N ASP A 355 -13.77 18.09 -27.68
CA ASP A 355 -13.64 16.69 -27.24
C ASP A 355 -12.89 16.54 -25.90
N LYS A 356 -12.47 17.65 -25.28
CA LYS A 356 -11.70 17.64 -24.04
C LYS A 356 -12.51 18.09 -22.83
N VAL A 357 -12.18 17.53 -21.67
CA VAL A 357 -12.62 17.97 -20.35
C VAL A 357 -11.40 18.41 -19.56
N ALA A 358 -11.33 19.70 -19.23
CA ALA A 358 -10.33 20.27 -18.35
C ALA A 358 -10.88 20.33 -16.92
N VAL A 359 -10.19 19.69 -15.99
CA VAL A 359 -10.53 19.66 -14.56
C VAL A 359 -9.50 20.46 -13.79
N THR A 360 -9.95 21.38 -12.94
CA THR A 360 -9.13 22.04 -11.93
C THR A 360 -9.51 21.53 -10.55
N VAL A 361 -8.52 21.13 -9.75
CA VAL A 361 -8.67 20.57 -8.40
C VAL A 361 -7.95 21.45 -7.39
N THR A 362 -8.68 21.84 -6.35
CA THR A 362 -8.17 22.62 -5.23
C THR A 362 -8.62 22.03 -3.90
N ALA A 363 -7.84 22.26 -2.83
CA ALA A 363 -8.22 21.87 -1.48
C ALA A 363 -7.66 22.90 -0.49
N GLY A 364 -8.51 23.42 0.39
CA GLY A 364 -8.12 24.48 1.33
C GLY A 364 -7.58 25.75 0.63
N GLY A 365 -8.18 26.11 -0.50
CA GLY A 365 -7.80 27.30 -1.28
C GLY A 365 -6.49 27.19 -2.08
N LYS A 366 -5.88 26.00 -2.18
CA LYS A 366 -4.64 25.76 -2.95
C LYS A 366 -4.86 24.74 -4.05
N ALA A 367 -4.13 24.90 -5.16
CA ALA A 367 -4.02 23.89 -6.21
C ALA A 367 -3.48 22.57 -5.63
N VAL A 368 -4.04 21.45 -6.09
CA VAL A 368 -3.61 20.12 -5.66
C VAL A 368 -2.88 19.43 -6.79
N LYS A 369 -1.57 19.25 -6.64
CA LYS A 369 -0.74 18.45 -7.56
C LYS A 369 -0.93 16.95 -7.33
N LEU A 370 -0.82 16.15 -8.39
CA LEU A 370 -0.86 14.68 -8.36
C LEU A 370 -2.18 14.09 -7.78
N ALA A 371 -3.27 14.85 -7.81
CA ALA A 371 -4.61 14.28 -7.61
C ALA A 371 -4.98 13.50 -8.87
N ARG A 372 -5.41 12.25 -8.68
CA ARG A 372 -5.96 11.43 -9.76
C ARG A 372 -7.39 11.84 -10.01
N VAL A 373 -7.67 12.19 -11.25
CA VAL A 373 -8.97 12.61 -11.75
C VAL A 373 -9.43 11.56 -12.76
N ALA A 374 -10.51 10.86 -12.45
CA ALA A 374 -11.20 9.95 -13.35
C ALA A 374 -12.51 10.59 -13.80
N VAL A 375 -12.73 10.66 -15.11
CA VAL A 375 -13.95 11.20 -15.70
C VAL A 375 -14.57 10.14 -16.61
N THR A 376 -15.89 9.99 -16.48
CA THR A 376 -16.69 9.10 -17.33
C THR A 376 -17.74 9.90 -18.08
N VAL A 377 -17.87 9.66 -19.38
CA VAL A 377 -18.75 10.39 -20.29
C VAL A 377 -19.60 9.45 -21.14
N GLY A 378 -20.56 10.01 -21.88
CA GLY A 378 -21.36 9.26 -22.85
C GLY A 378 -22.21 8.16 -22.22
N GLU A 379 -22.87 8.46 -21.10
CA GLU A 379 -23.69 7.49 -20.34
C GLU A 379 -22.89 6.30 -19.80
N GLY A 380 -21.60 6.50 -19.47
CA GLY A 380 -20.76 5.43 -18.92
C GLY A 380 -19.90 4.69 -19.96
N LYS A 381 -19.98 5.07 -21.25
CA LYS A 381 -19.34 4.32 -22.34
C LYS A 381 -17.84 4.55 -22.46
N GLU A 382 -17.33 5.69 -22.00
CA GLU A 382 -15.90 6.01 -22.04
C GLU A 382 -15.46 6.61 -20.71
N ALA A 383 -14.40 6.04 -20.13
CA ALA A 383 -13.78 6.52 -18.90
C ALA A 383 -12.29 6.75 -19.14
N LYS A 384 -11.76 7.87 -18.64
CA LYS A 384 -10.34 8.21 -18.71
C LYS A 384 -9.88 8.83 -17.40
N ALA A 385 -8.58 8.70 -17.13
CA ALA A 385 -7.98 9.26 -15.94
C ALA A 385 -6.65 9.96 -16.25
N ALA A 386 -6.36 10.98 -15.45
CA ALA A 386 -5.12 11.74 -15.48
C ALA A 386 -4.76 12.19 -14.06
N VAL A 387 -3.52 12.63 -13.86
CA VAL A 387 -3.08 13.29 -12.62
C VAL A 387 -2.94 14.78 -12.86
N THR A 388 -3.27 15.57 -11.84
CA THR A 388 -3.12 17.01 -11.90
C THR A 388 -1.66 17.47 -11.87
N ASP A 389 -1.36 18.54 -12.60
CA ASP A 389 -0.07 19.24 -12.59
C ASP A 389 0.12 20.13 -11.34
N GLU A 390 1.21 20.91 -11.30
CA GLU A 390 1.51 21.88 -10.22
C GLU A 390 0.42 22.94 -10.02
N ASN A 391 -0.40 23.19 -11.04
CA ASN A 391 -1.50 24.15 -11.00
C ASN A 391 -2.84 23.49 -10.66
N GLY A 392 -2.83 22.21 -10.31
CA GLY A 392 -4.04 21.45 -10.00
C GLY A 392 -4.88 21.11 -11.22
N LYS A 393 -4.31 21.11 -12.43
CA LYS A 393 -5.05 20.90 -13.67
C LYS A 393 -4.79 19.53 -14.27
N ALA A 394 -5.86 18.88 -14.73
CA ALA A 394 -5.82 17.67 -15.55
C ALA A 394 -6.70 17.87 -16.80
N GLU A 395 -6.24 17.41 -17.95
CA GLU A 395 -6.98 17.49 -19.21
C GLU A 395 -7.15 16.09 -19.81
N LEU A 396 -8.37 15.78 -20.23
CA LEU A 396 -8.76 14.45 -20.73
C LEU A 396 -9.52 14.62 -22.05
N ALA A 397 -9.04 14.01 -23.14
CA ALA A 397 -9.73 14.00 -24.44
C ALA A 397 -10.59 12.75 -24.57
N PHE A 398 -11.80 12.83 -25.14
CA PHE A 398 -12.78 11.75 -25.23
C PHE A 398 -13.36 11.62 -26.63
N GLU A 399 -13.40 10.40 -27.17
CA GLU A 399 -14.00 10.14 -28.48
C GLU A 399 -15.52 10.33 -28.44
N ALA A 400 -16.17 9.92 -27.35
CA ALA A 400 -17.61 10.06 -27.14
C ALA A 400 -18.09 11.52 -27.06
N LEU A 401 -17.18 12.49 -26.94
CA LEU A 401 -17.49 13.92 -26.93
C LEU A 401 -17.38 14.57 -28.33
N LYS A 402 -16.86 13.88 -29.35
CA LYS A 402 -16.73 14.44 -30.70
C LYS A 402 -18.07 14.68 -31.40
N ASP A 403 -19.07 13.83 -31.11
CA ASP A 403 -20.39 13.91 -31.74
C ASP A 403 -21.39 14.83 -30.98
N GLU A 404 -20.92 15.63 -30.02
CA GLU A 404 -21.67 16.63 -29.22
C GLU A 404 -22.90 16.14 -28.42
N LYS A 405 -23.28 14.86 -28.49
CA LYS A 405 -24.50 14.35 -27.84
C LYS A 405 -24.42 14.18 -26.33
N ALA A 406 -23.22 13.96 -25.79
CA ALA A 406 -23.04 13.80 -24.35
C ALA A 406 -22.99 15.18 -23.68
N THR A 407 -23.93 15.45 -22.79
CA THR A 407 -24.07 16.74 -22.07
C THR A 407 -23.75 16.63 -20.58
N ALA A 408 -23.47 15.42 -20.11
CA ALA A 408 -23.16 15.12 -18.71
C ALA A 408 -22.16 13.96 -18.60
N GLY A 409 -21.49 13.91 -17.44
CA GLY A 409 -20.59 12.84 -17.04
C GLY A 409 -20.53 12.71 -15.52
N SER A 410 -19.67 11.81 -15.06
CA SER A 410 -19.30 11.68 -13.65
C SER A 410 -17.80 11.91 -13.46
N ILE A 411 -17.43 12.36 -12.26
CA ILE A 411 -16.05 12.57 -11.86
C ILE A 411 -15.76 11.92 -10.51
N THR A 412 -14.63 11.23 -10.43
CA THR A 412 -14.04 10.73 -9.20
C THR A 412 -12.64 11.33 -9.04
N ILE A 413 -12.35 11.92 -7.87
CA ILE A 413 -11.08 12.57 -7.57
C ILE A 413 -10.51 11.96 -6.30
N THR A 414 -9.27 11.47 -6.38
CA THR A 414 -8.54 10.95 -5.23
C THR A 414 -7.14 11.55 -5.16
N GLY A 415 -6.57 11.64 -3.97
CA GLY A 415 -5.21 12.14 -3.77
C GLY A 415 -4.76 12.05 -2.31
N LEU A 416 -3.47 12.27 -2.11
CA LEU A 416 -2.84 12.24 -0.78
C LEU A 416 -3.52 13.26 0.14
N ASN A 417 -3.98 12.79 1.30
CA ASN A 417 -4.63 13.63 2.33
C ASN A 417 -5.82 14.44 1.80
N LEU A 418 -6.60 13.86 0.87
CA LEU A 418 -7.87 14.42 0.40
C LEU A 418 -9.05 13.58 0.89
N VAL A 419 -10.19 14.24 1.09
CA VAL A 419 -11.50 13.59 1.08
C VAL A 419 -11.86 13.35 -0.39
N PRO A 420 -12.08 12.10 -0.81
CA PRO A 420 -12.32 11.81 -2.21
C PRO A 420 -13.66 12.38 -2.67
N VAL A 421 -13.71 12.81 -3.94
CA VAL A 421 -14.97 13.03 -4.66
C VAL A 421 -15.28 11.73 -5.39
N VAL A 422 -16.49 11.20 -5.28
CA VAL A 422 -16.86 9.92 -5.89
C VAL A 422 -18.14 10.09 -6.70
N ASP A 423 -18.07 9.72 -7.97
CA ASP A 423 -19.20 9.70 -8.91
C ASP A 423 -20.01 11.02 -8.95
N SER A 424 -19.36 12.17 -8.73
CA SER A 424 -20.02 13.47 -8.75
C SER A 424 -20.44 13.82 -10.17
N THR A 425 -21.68 14.26 -10.37
CA THR A 425 -22.16 14.66 -11.69
C THR A 425 -21.48 15.95 -12.15
N ILE A 426 -21.05 16.00 -13.40
CA ILE A 426 -20.53 17.19 -14.06
C ILE A 426 -21.31 17.48 -15.34
N ALA A 427 -21.53 18.77 -15.61
CA ALA A 427 -22.06 19.24 -16.89
C ALA A 427 -20.92 19.34 -17.92
N LEU A 428 -21.18 18.90 -19.16
CA LEU A 428 -20.19 18.83 -20.24
C LEU A 428 -20.62 19.62 -21.46
#